data_AF-A0A2G4STL8-F1
#
_entry.id   AF-A0A2G4STL8-F1
#
_cell.length_a   1.000
_cell.length_b   1.000
_cell.length_c   1.000
_cell.angle_alpha   90.00
_cell.angle_beta   90.00
_cell.angle_gamma   90.00
#
_symmetry.space_group_name_H-M   'P 1'
#
loop_
_entity.id
_entity.type
_entity.pdbx_description
1 polymer ?
#
loop_
_entity_poly.entity_id
_entity_poly.type
_entity_poly.pdbx_seq_one_letter_code
_entity_poly.pdbx_strand_id
1 'polypeptide(L)'
;MSQDNAKRSREINDSSFFDSLKISNDQVLKEIDKRQPCPTCNKSVKYFCYVCFNVIGMDRSDVPFVKLPVPLDIIKHPKELDGKSTAVHARIIAEQDVNLYTWPELPKYEKPERTLLLFPGPDAKQLYDIPRDTFDKIVVIDGTWIQANQIARETKVLQNMQKVTIAPRKTTFWRFQMVDDKHLATIEAIYYLYKEYGESYEAPYDGKYDNLLFYYKFFYNLIQNAYQKNKKAKFNWRHQQKDYIKYDESTKGKVDSSI
;
A
#
# COMPACT_ATOMS: atom_id res chain seq x y z
N MET A 1 -13.61 -45.99 -14.95
CA MET A 1 -13.95 -44.99 -15.98
C MET A 1 -15.28 -44.37 -15.54
N SER A 2 -15.23 -43.32 -14.71
CA SER A 2 -15.09 -41.89 -15.08
C SER A 2 -16.41 -41.31 -15.62
N GLN A 3 -16.92 -40.17 -15.17
CA GLN A 3 -16.60 -39.20 -14.13
C GLN A 3 -17.83 -38.27 -14.14
N ASP A 4 -18.56 -38.14 -13.03
CA ASP A 4 -19.60 -37.12 -12.88
C ASP A 4 -18.93 -35.77 -12.56
N ASN A 5 -18.92 -34.89 -13.56
CA ASN A 5 -18.32 -33.56 -13.47
C ASN A 5 -19.27 -32.58 -12.80
N ALA A 6 -19.03 -32.33 -11.51
CA ALA A 6 -19.58 -31.20 -10.79
C ALA A 6 -19.10 -29.87 -11.41
N LYS A 7 -20.06 -29.00 -11.69
CA LYS A 7 -19.88 -27.57 -11.97
C LYS A 7 -18.91 -26.94 -10.97
N ARG A 8 -17.74 -26.51 -11.47
CA ARG A 8 -16.89 -25.52 -10.81
C ARG A 8 -16.32 -24.61 -11.89
N SER A 9 -17.04 -23.52 -12.18
CA SER A 9 -16.54 -22.40 -12.96
C SER A 9 -15.31 -21.82 -12.24
N ARG A 10 -14.14 -21.94 -12.86
CA ARG A 10 -12.90 -21.33 -12.37
C ARG A 10 -12.88 -19.87 -12.83
N GLU A 11 -13.12 -18.98 -11.88
CA GLU A 11 -12.90 -17.54 -12.00
C GLU A 11 -11.40 -17.24 -12.18
N ILE A 12 -11.07 -16.28 -13.04
CA ILE A 12 -9.70 -15.97 -13.47
C ILE A 12 -9.04 -15.04 -12.43
N ASN A 13 -7.91 -15.48 -11.90
CA ASN A 13 -7.54 -15.32 -10.50
C ASN A 13 -6.34 -14.36 -10.29
N ASP A 14 -6.63 -13.06 -10.14
CA ASP A 14 -5.79 -12.12 -9.34
C ASP A 14 -6.52 -11.64 -8.07
N SER A 15 -7.74 -12.19 -7.82
CA SER A 15 -8.30 -12.25 -6.48
C SER A 15 -7.36 -13.03 -5.54
N SER A 16 -6.51 -13.92 -6.09
CA SER A 16 -5.50 -14.73 -5.40
C SER A 16 -4.61 -13.98 -4.40
N PHE A 17 -4.16 -12.75 -4.69
CA PHE A 17 -3.31 -12.02 -3.75
C PHE A 17 -4.11 -11.60 -2.52
N PHE A 18 -5.16 -10.78 -2.67
CA PHE A 18 -5.93 -10.26 -1.54
C PHE A 18 -6.75 -11.35 -0.83
N ASP A 19 -7.15 -12.42 -1.54
CA ASP A 19 -7.86 -13.56 -0.96
C ASP A 19 -6.96 -14.41 -0.06
N SER A 20 -5.64 -14.36 -0.27
CA SER A 20 -4.66 -15.00 0.62
C SER A 20 -4.43 -14.24 1.93
N LEU A 21 -4.93 -13.00 2.03
CA LEU A 21 -4.68 -12.09 3.15
C LEU A 21 -5.88 -12.00 4.09
N LYS A 22 -5.61 -11.87 5.39
CA LYS A 22 -6.61 -11.68 6.46
C LYS A 22 -7.02 -10.21 6.59
N ILE A 23 -7.52 -9.63 5.50
CA ILE A 23 -7.99 -8.24 5.47
C ILE A 23 -9.46 -8.19 5.87
N SER A 24 -9.78 -7.28 6.79
CA SER A 24 -11.13 -7.05 7.32
C SER A 24 -12.14 -6.65 6.24
N ASN A 25 -13.42 -6.87 6.53
CA ASN A 25 -14.51 -6.53 5.62
C ASN A 25 -14.61 -5.00 5.42
N ASP A 26 -14.70 -4.55 4.18
CA ASP A 26 -14.69 -3.14 3.76
C ASP A 26 -16.10 -2.57 3.45
N GLN A 27 -17.16 -3.22 3.94
CA GLN A 27 -18.55 -2.84 3.67
C GLN A 27 -18.88 -1.43 4.15
N VAL A 28 -18.39 -1.03 5.33
CA VAL A 28 -18.56 0.34 5.87
C VAL A 28 -18.07 1.41 4.89
N LEU A 29 -17.01 1.12 4.12
CA LEU A 29 -16.49 2.06 3.12
C LEU A 29 -17.41 2.14 1.88
N LYS A 30 -18.11 1.07 1.53
CA LYS A 30 -19.03 1.02 0.37
C LYS A 30 -20.31 1.80 0.61
N GLU A 31 -20.72 1.94 1.87
CA GLU A 31 -21.94 2.65 2.28
C GLU A 31 -21.77 4.17 2.22
N ILE A 32 -20.52 4.67 2.17
CA ILE A 32 -20.24 6.10 2.04
C ILE A 32 -20.43 6.54 0.58
N ASP A 33 -21.45 7.34 0.34
CA ASP A 33 -21.79 7.87 -0.98
C ASP A 33 -21.12 9.24 -1.25
N LYS A 34 -21.10 10.13 -0.25
CA LYS A 34 -20.75 11.55 -0.38
C LYS A 34 -19.51 11.94 0.42
N ARG A 35 -18.93 13.08 0.03
CA ARG A 35 -17.90 13.75 0.83
C ARG A 35 -18.55 14.46 2.01
N GLN A 36 -17.84 14.50 3.13
CA GLN A 36 -18.23 15.16 4.36
C GLN A 36 -17.09 16.08 4.86
N PRO A 37 -17.38 17.13 5.63
CA PRO A 37 -16.35 17.96 6.22
C PRO A 37 -15.59 17.20 7.32
N CYS A 38 -14.26 17.32 7.34
CA CYS A 38 -13.46 16.84 8.46
C CYS A 38 -13.79 17.60 9.75
N PRO A 39 -14.01 16.92 10.89
CA PRO A 39 -14.39 17.59 12.14
C PRO A 39 -13.31 18.53 12.69
N THR A 40 -12.04 18.35 12.29
CA THR A 40 -10.91 19.15 12.78
C THR A 40 -10.55 20.29 11.83
N CYS A 41 -10.41 20.04 10.53
CA CYS A 41 -9.95 21.05 9.57
C CYS A 41 -11.02 21.54 8.58
N ASN A 42 -12.25 21.04 8.68
CA ASN A 42 -13.39 21.36 7.81
C ASN A 42 -13.20 21.08 6.30
N LYS A 43 -12.06 20.49 5.89
CA LYS A 43 -11.85 20.07 4.49
C LYS A 43 -12.88 19.03 4.11
N SER A 44 -13.53 19.21 2.95
CA SER A 44 -14.42 18.20 2.37
C SER A 44 -13.60 16.98 1.93
N VAL A 45 -13.86 15.82 2.50
CA VAL A 45 -13.15 14.54 2.23
C VAL A 45 -14.15 13.38 2.26
N LYS A 46 -13.78 12.18 1.79
CA LYS A 46 -14.74 11.06 1.71
C LYS A 46 -14.54 10.03 2.82
N TYR A 47 -13.43 9.29 2.81
CA TYR A 47 -13.20 8.16 3.72
C TYR A 47 -12.34 8.54 4.94
N PHE A 48 -11.43 9.48 4.74
CA PHE A 48 -10.50 9.95 5.77
C PHE A 48 -9.93 11.31 5.39
N CYS A 49 -9.44 12.05 6.39
CA CYS A 49 -8.74 13.30 6.18
C CYS A 49 -7.24 13.09 5.93
N TYR A 50 -6.71 13.67 4.85
CA TYR A 50 -5.29 13.57 4.50
C TYR A 50 -4.34 14.37 5.40
N VAL A 51 -4.88 15.23 6.27
CA VAL A 51 -4.10 16.11 7.17
C VAL A 51 -4.32 15.73 8.62
N CYS A 52 -5.59 15.62 9.04
CA CYS A 52 -5.93 15.30 10.42
C CYS A 52 -5.96 13.79 10.70
N PHE A 53 -5.92 12.96 9.66
CA PHE A 53 -5.96 11.49 9.73
C PHE A 53 -7.21 10.88 10.37
N ASN A 54 -8.22 11.70 10.67
CA ASN A 54 -9.54 11.23 11.12
C ASN A 54 -10.21 10.39 10.02
N VAL A 55 -10.87 9.31 10.42
CA VAL A 55 -11.85 8.61 9.59
C VAL A 55 -13.07 9.51 9.37
N ILE A 56 -13.75 9.37 8.24
CA ILE A 56 -14.83 10.27 7.82
C ILE A 56 -16.00 9.45 7.30
N GLY A 57 -17.20 9.75 7.78
CA GLY A 57 -18.43 9.06 7.39
C GLY A 57 -18.62 7.68 8.01
N MET A 58 -17.82 7.31 9.02
CA MET A 58 -17.90 6.04 9.75
C MET A 58 -17.41 6.21 11.19
N ASP A 59 -17.71 5.26 12.08
CA ASP A 59 -17.07 5.21 13.39
C ASP A 59 -15.62 4.71 13.26
N ARG A 60 -14.75 5.16 14.16
CA ARG A 60 -13.37 4.69 14.22
C ARG A 60 -13.30 3.18 14.49
N SER A 61 -14.24 2.62 15.26
CA SER A 61 -14.31 1.19 15.56
C SER A 61 -14.59 0.31 14.34
N ASP A 62 -15.13 0.88 13.26
CA ASP A 62 -15.43 0.14 12.03
C ASP A 62 -14.20 -0.03 11.12
N VAL A 63 -13.09 0.63 11.46
CA VAL A 63 -11.82 0.55 10.72
C VAL A 63 -10.84 -0.32 11.51
N PRO A 64 -10.19 -1.31 10.89
CA PRO A 64 -9.26 -2.16 11.62
C PRO A 64 -8.05 -1.36 12.13
N PHE A 65 -7.62 -1.71 13.33
CA PHE A 65 -6.38 -1.23 13.93
C PHE A 65 -5.28 -2.26 13.78
N VAL A 66 -4.07 -1.82 13.46
CA VAL A 66 -2.86 -2.66 13.45
C VAL A 66 -1.85 -2.08 14.42
N LYS A 67 -1.42 -2.90 15.39
CA LYS A 67 -0.27 -2.59 16.24
C LYS A 67 1.01 -2.94 15.50
N LEU A 68 1.93 -2.00 15.36
CA LEU A 68 3.22 -2.27 14.74
C LEU A 68 4.25 -2.68 15.80
N PRO A 69 5.12 -3.65 15.49
CA PRO A 69 6.12 -4.16 16.44
C PRO A 69 7.34 -3.23 16.57
N VAL A 70 7.47 -2.28 15.64
CA VAL A 70 8.46 -1.20 15.60
C VAL A 70 7.76 0.03 15.05
N PRO A 71 7.83 1.20 15.71
CA PRO A 71 7.25 2.44 15.20
C PRO A 71 7.79 2.86 13.82
N LEU A 72 6.93 3.48 13.04
CA LEU A 72 7.17 3.94 11.67
C LEU A 72 7.05 5.46 11.57
N ASP A 73 8.09 6.10 11.04
CA ASP A 73 8.00 7.50 10.61
C ASP A 73 7.96 7.56 9.08
N ILE A 74 6.92 8.19 8.54
CA ILE A 74 6.75 8.42 7.10
C ILE A 74 7.20 9.84 6.79
N ILE A 75 8.15 10.00 5.88
CA ILE A 75 8.62 11.29 5.39
C ILE A 75 8.03 11.54 4.02
N LYS A 76 6.98 12.35 3.97
CA LYS A 76 6.28 12.69 2.74
C LYS A 76 6.94 13.88 2.04
N HIS A 77 7.15 13.74 0.74
CA HIS A 77 7.59 14.85 -0.09
C HIS A 77 6.48 15.92 -0.23
N PRO A 78 6.78 17.23 -0.10
CA PRO A 78 5.78 18.29 -0.10
C PRO A 78 5.03 18.42 -1.43
N LYS A 79 5.66 18.03 -2.55
CA LYS A 79 5.01 18.00 -3.87
C LYS A 79 4.22 16.72 -4.16
N GLU A 80 4.24 15.72 -3.28
CA GLU A 80 3.40 14.55 -3.43
C GLU A 80 1.93 14.95 -3.16
N LEU A 81 1.02 14.57 -4.03
CA LEU A 81 -0.39 14.97 -3.87
C LEU A 81 -1.06 14.10 -2.82
N ASP A 82 -1.80 14.70 -1.91
CA ASP A 82 -2.48 13.99 -0.81
C ASP A 82 -3.40 12.87 -1.32
N GLY A 83 -4.21 13.14 -2.35
CA GLY A 83 -5.06 12.12 -2.96
C GLY A 83 -4.29 11.03 -3.70
N LYS A 84 -2.98 11.19 -3.90
CA LYS A 84 -2.11 10.21 -4.54
C LYS A 84 -1.32 9.35 -3.56
N SER A 85 -0.91 9.92 -2.44
CA SER A 85 -0.18 9.22 -1.38
C SER A 85 -1.00 8.07 -0.80
N THR A 86 -0.43 6.86 -0.85
CA THR A 86 -1.00 5.69 -0.17
C THR A 86 -0.46 5.53 1.25
N ALA A 87 0.60 6.27 1.60
CA ALA A 87 1.25 6.20 2.91
C ALA A 87 0.32 6.62 4.06
N VAL A 88 -0.64 7.50 3.77
CA VAL A 88 -1.69 7.90 4.72
C VAL A 88 -2.51 6.72 5.24
N HIS A 89 -2.64 5.63 4.47
CA HIS A 89 -3.34 4.42 4.92
C HIS A 89 -2.67 3.84 6.17
N ALA A 90 -1.34 3.75 6.21
CA ALA A 90 -0.62 3.26 7.39
C ALA A 90 -0.85 4.19 8.58
N ARG A 91 -0.82 5.51 8.37
CA ARG A 91 -1.08 6.49 9.42
C ARG A 91 -2.47 6.35 10.04
N ILE A 92 -3.47 5.97 9.25
CA ILE A 92 -4.84 5.75 9.73
C ILE A 92 -4.97 4.38 10.39
N ILE A 93 -4.42 3.32 9.82
CA ILE A 93 -4.59 1.95 10.33
C ILE A 93 -3.78 1.70 11.62
N ALA A 94 -2.58 2.27 11.72
CA ALA A 94 -1.67 2.06 12.85
C ALA A 94 -1.39 3.40 13.56
N GLU A 95 -2.45 4.10 13.97
CA GLU A 95 -2.38 5.49 14.43
C GLU A 95 -1.51 5.75 15.67
N GLN A 96 -1.22 4.71 16.45
CA GLN A 96 -0.38 4.77 17.65
C GLN A 96 1.11 4.61 17.34
N ASP A 97 1.44 4.00 16.21
CA ASP A 97 2.81 3.59 15.88
C ASP A 97 3.35 4.28 14.63
N VAL A 98 2.49 4.98 13.87
CA VAL A 98 2.86 5.65 12.63
C VAL A 98 2.78 7.16 12.79
N ASN A 99 3.88 7.85 12.51
CA ASN A 99 3.89 9.30 12.31
C ASN A 99 4.05 9.64 10.83
N LEU A 100 3.47 10.76 10.40
CA LEU A 100 3.63 11.27 9.04
C LEU A 100 4.11 12.72 9.11
N TYR A 101 5.29 12.96 8.55
CA TYR A 101 5.96 14.25 8.48
C TYR A 101 6.02 14.74 7.05
N THR A 102 6.02 16.06 6.84
CA THR A 102 6.22 16.65 5.52
C THR A 102 7.63 17.23 5.44
N TRP A 103 8.44 16.73 4.50
CA TRP A 103 9.81 17.18 4.31
C TRP A 103 9.87 18.68 3.94
N PRO A 104 10.81 19.48 4.50
CA PRO A 104 11.97 19.09 5.30
C PRO A 104 11.77 19.04 6.82
N GLU A 105 10.54 19.21 7.32
CA GLU A 105 10.26 19.20 8.76
C GLU A 105 10.27 17.76 9.29
N LEU A 106 11.30 17.40 10.06
CA LEU A 106 11.52 16.04 10.57
C LEU A 106 11.65 16.04 12.09
N PRO A 107 11.28 14.94 12.77
CA PRO A 107 11.59 14.79 14.18
C PRO A 107 13.11 14.70 14.37
N LYS A 108 13.55 14.96 15.60
CA LYS A 108 14.95 14.71 15.99
C LYS A 108 15.17 13.20 16.15
N TYR A 109 16.04 12.62 15.33
CA TYR A 109 16.50 11.25 15.50
C TYR A 109 17.78 11.25 16.34
N GLU A 110 17.69 10.88 17.62
CA GLU A 110 18.85 10.91 18.53
C GLU A 110 19.84 9.77 18.28
N LYS A 111 19.33 8.62 17.80
CA LYS A 111 20.07 7.40 17.52
C LYS A 111 19.78 6.91 16.10
N PRO A 112 20.18 7.64 15.05
CA PRO A 112 19.93 7.24 13.66
C PRO A 112 20.50 5.86 13.31
N GLU A 113 21.58 5.43 13.98
CA GLU A 113 22.16 4.10 13.85
C GLU A 113 21.24 2.95 14.33
N ARG A 114 20.24 3.26 15.18
CA ARG A 114 19.17 2.34 15.60
C ARG A 114 17.88 2.50 14.80
N THR A 115 17.92 3.27 13.71
CA THR A 115 16.79 3.49 12.82
C THR A 115 17.06 2.83 11.47
N LEU A 116 16.09 2.06 10.98
CA LEU A 116 16.13 1.51 9.63
C LEU A 116 15.50 2.48 8.64
N LEU A 117 16.11 2.65 7.48
CA LEU A 117 15.53 3.41 6.37
C LEU A 117 15.10 2.42 5.27
N LEU A 118 13.81 2.32 4.98
CA LEU A 118 13.33 1.53 3.83
C LEU A 118 13.71 2.27 2.54
N PHE A 119 14.83 1.87 1.96
CA PHE A 119 15.34 2.49 0.75
C PHE A 119 16.31 1.53 0.05
N PRO A 120 16.09 1.20 -1.24
CA PRO A 120 16.97 0.30 -1.96
C PRO A 120 18.35 0.95 -2.17
N GLY A 121 19.41 0.15 -2.06
CA GLY A 121 20.79 0.61 -2.23
C GLY A 121 21.79 -0.53 -2.11
N PRO A 122 23.05 -0.34 -2.54
CA PRO A 122 24.08 -1.37 -2.48
C PRO A 122 24.42 -1.82 -1.04
N ASP A 123 24.14 -0.97 -0.06
CA ASP A 123 24.32 -1.18 1.38
C ASP A 123 23.03 -1.60 2.11
N ALA A 124 21.92 -1.78 1.38
CA ALA A 124 20.65 -2.20 1.95
C ALA A 124 20.67 -3.69 2.29
N LYS A 125 20.21 -4.04 3.49
CA LYS A 125 20.10 -5.42 3.97
C LYS A 125 18.65 -5.89 3.99
N GLN A 126 18.43 -7.19 3.90
CA GLN A 126 17.11 -7.77 4.22
C GLN A 126 16.97 -7.91 5.73
N LEU A 127 15.74 -7.92 6.24
CA LEU A 127 15.51 -7.98 7.69
C LEU A 127 16.13 -9.22 8.35
N TYR A 128 16.09 -10.39 7.69
CA TYR A 128 16.71 -11.60 8.26
C TYR A 128 18.23 -11.46 8.52
N ASP A 129 18.91 -10.51 7.86
CA ASP A 129 20.35 -10.21 8.04
C ASP A 129 20.61 -9.14 9.13
N ILE A 130 19.56 -8.56 9.73
CA ILE A 130 19.67 -7.50 10.74
C ILE A 130 19.25 -8.07 12.10
N PRO A 131 20.10 -8.07 13.12
CA PRO A 131 19.70 -8.53 14.46
C PRO A 131 18.61 -7.64 15.04
N ARG A 132 17.55 -8.25 15.57
CA ARG A 132 16.33 -7.53 15.97
C ARG A 132 16.57 -6.39 16.97
N ASP A 133 17.42 -6.61 17.96
CA ASP A 133 17.72 -5.67 19.06
C ASP A 133 18.53 -4.43 18.63
N THR A 134 19.07 -4.42 17.39
CA THR A 134 19.88 -3.33 16.86
C THR A 134 19.07 -2.11 16.42
N PHE A 135 17.74 -2.24 16.24
CA PHE A 135 16.88 -1.15 15.81
C PHE A 135 15.58 -1.07 16.61
N ASP A 136 15.02 0.14 16.71
CA ASP A 136 13.75 0.41 17.40
C ASP A 136 12.85 1.39 16.66
N LYS A 137 13.23 1.77 15.44
CA LYS A 137 12.45 2.65 14.58
C LYS A 137 12.67 2.33 13.10
N ILE A 138 11.64 2.56 12.29
CA ILE A 138 11.70 2.46 10.83
C ILE A 138 11.29 3.81 10.23
N VAL A 139 11.95 4.20 9.16
CA VAL A 139 11.63 5.37 8.33
C VAL A 139 11.32 4.93 6.91
N VAL A 140 10.25 5.47 6.33
CA VAL A 140 9.87 5.28 4.92
C VAL A 140 9.72 6.65 4.27
N ILE A 141 10.14 6.78 3.01
CA ILE A 141 9.95 8.01 2.23
C ILE A 141 8.74 7.85 1.31
N ASP A 142 7.82 8.81 1.35
CA ASP A 142 6.62 8.85 0.50
C ASP A 142 6.74 9.93 -0.58
N GLY A 143 6.63 9.49 -1.84
CA GLY A 143 6.71 10.33 -3.02
C GLY A 143 7.07 9.51 -4.26
N THR A 144 7.17 10.17 -5.41
CA THR A 144 7.73 9.55 -6.62
C THR A 144 9.19 9.12 -6.39
N TRP A 145 9.71 8.20 -7.21
CA TRP A 145 11.10 7.76 -7.11
C TRP A 145 12.13 8.90 -7.17
N ILE A 146 11.89 9.91 -8.01
CA ILE A 146 12.77 11.09 -8.09
C ILE A 146 12.74 11.87 -6.77
N GLN A 147 11.55 12.07 -6.20
CA GLN A 147 11.37 12.76 -4.92
C GLN A 147 11.97 11.97 -3.76
N ALA A 148 11.81 10.64 -3.73
CA ALA A 148 12.36 9.79 -2.70
C ALA A 148 13.90 9.81 -2.71
N ASN A 149 14.51 9.72 -3.90
CA ASN A 149 15.95 9.89 -4.08
C ASN A 149 16.43 11.27 -3.63
N GLN A 150 15.67 12.32 -3.93
CA GLN A 150 15.99 13.67 -3.48
C GLN A 150 16.04 13.76 -1.95
N ILE A 151 14.99 13.29 -1.26
CA ILE A 151 14.91 13.33 0.21
C ILE A 151 16.06 12.53 0.83
N ALA A 152 16.32 11.31 0.36
CA ALA A 152 17.39 10.45 0.88
C ALA A 152 18.77 11.10 0.70
N ARG A 153 19.00 11.77 -0.43
CA ARG A 153 20.26 12.46 -0.72
C ARG A 153 20.44 13.76 0.07
N GLU A 154 19.38 14.55 0.23
CA GLU A 154 19.49 15.92 0.80
C GLU A 154 19.30 15.95 2.33
N THR A 155 18.88 14.83 2.94
CA THR A 155 18.62 14.76 4.38
C THR A 155 19.73 14.02 5.11
N LYS A 156 20.68 14.77 5.69
CA LYS A 156 21.88 14.24 6.34
C LYS A 156 21.61 13.14 7.39
N VAL A 157 20.57 13.29 8.20
CA VAL A 157 20.26 12.29 9.25
C VAL A 157 19.84 10.93 8.68
N LEU A 158 19.19 10.91 7.50
CA LEU A 158 18.79 9.67 6.84
C LEU A 158 19.98 8.90 6.26
N GLN A 159 21.06 9.61 5.89
CA GLN A 159 22.28 9.00 5.39
C GLN A 159 23.02 8.16 6.45
N ASN A 160 22.74 8.42 7.73
CA ASN A 160 23.33 7.71 8.86
C ASN A 160 22.50 6.48 9.31
N MET A 161 21.39 6.19 8.64
CA MET A 161 20.50 5.07 8.97
C MET A 161 20.90 3.82 8.18
N GLN A 162 20.79 2.64 8.81
CA GLN A 162 20.95 1.37 8.09
C GLN A 162 19.81 1.23 7.09
N LYS A 163 20.14 1.11 5.80
CA LYS A 163 19.13 0.85 4.77
C LYS A 163 18.60 -0.58 4.89
N VAL A 164 17.30 -0.73 4.77
CA VAL A 164 16.62 -2.03 4.66
C VAL A 164 15.95 -2.11 3.30
N THR A 165 15.97 -3.30 2.70
CA THR A 165 15.24 -3.63 1.48
C THR A 165 14.33 -4.82 1.74
N ILE A 166 13.27 -4.90 0.94
CA ILE A 166 12.36 -6.03 0.89
C ILE A 166 12.63 -6.86 -0.37
N ALA A 167 12.21 -8.12 -0.36
CA ALA A 167 12.34 -8.98 -1.54
C ALA A 167 11.55 -8.39 -2.72
N PRO A 168 12.00 -8.56 -3.99
CA PRO A 168 11.25 -8.07 -5.15
C PRO A 168 9.81 -8.63 -5.18
N ARG A 169 8.83 -7.74 -5.33
CA ARG A 169 7.39 -8.08 -5.40
C ARG A 169 6.79 -7.46 -6.65
N LYS A 170 5.77 -8.11 -7.21
CA LYS A 170 4.91 -7.50 -8.24
C LYS A 170 3.90 -6.58 -7.56
N THR A 171 3.83 -5.32 -7.97
CA THR A 171 2.84 -4.36 -7.45
C THR A 171 1.45 -4.65 -8.01
N THR A 172 0.43 -4.32 -7.21
CA THR A 172 -0.97 -4.25 -7.64
C THR A 172 -1.44 -2.81 -7.88
N PHE A 173 -0.51 -1.85 -7.90
CA PHE A 173 -0.79 -0.43 -7.98
C PHE A 173 -1.40 -0.04 -9.33
N TRP A 174 -2.51 0.70 -9.25
CA TRP A 174 -3.40 0.94 -10.38
C TRP A 174 -3.15 2.22 -11.16
N ARG A 175 -2.25 3.08 -10.68
CA ARG A 175 -1.95 4.34 -11.35
C ARG A 175 -0.74 4.17 -12.24
N PHE A 176 -0.75 4.86 -13.38
CA PHE A 176 0.41 4.97 -14.26
C PHE A 176 1.66 5.39 -13.48
N GLN A 177 2.74 4.66 -13.71
CA GLN A 177 4.09 4.99 -13.31
C GLN A 177 5.05 4.80 -14.50
N MET A 178 6.12 5.59 -14.55
CA MET A 178 7.20 5.46 -15.54
C MET A 178 8.30 4.50 -15.07
N VAL A 179 7.91 3.44 -14.38
CA VAL A 179 8.79 2.42 -13.80
C VAL A 179 8.12 1.05 -13.94
N ASP A 180 8.90 -0.03 -13.78
CA ASP A 180 8.40 -1.40 -13.97
C ASP A 180 7.42 -1.85 -12.86
N ASP A 181 6.86 -3.05 -13.02
CA ASP A 181 5.88 -3.63 -12.10
C ASP A 181 6.46 -4.13 -10.76
N LYS A 182 7.74 -3.86 -10.48
CA LYS A 182 8.37 -4.13 -9.17
C LYS A 182 8.43 -2.91 -8.27
N HIS A 183 7.96 -1.77 -8.76
CA HIS A 183 7.98 -0.51 -8.01
C HIS A 183 6.67 -0.34 -7.22
N LEU A 184 6.71 -0.83 -5.98
CA LEU A 184 5.59 -0.84 -5.06
C LEU A 184 5.06 0.56 -4.74
N ALA A 185 3.75 0.65 -4.47
CA ALA A 185 3.19 1.80 -3.78
C ALA A 185 3.76 1.87 -2.34
N THR A 186 3.82 3.07 -1.76
CA THR A 186 4.37 3.26 -0.40
C THR A 186 3.71 2.34 0.63
N ILE A 187 2.38 2.16 0.58
CA ILE A 187 1.67 1.25 1.51
C ILE A 187 1.99 -0.23 1.27
N GLU A 188 2.23 -0.64 0.03
CA GLU A 188 2.65 -2.01 -0.26
C GLU A 188 4.06 -2.25 0.30
N ALA A 189 4.97 -1.29 0.11
CA ALA A 189 6.33 -1.36 0.65
C ALA A 189 6.33 -1.44 2.19
N ILE A 190 5.48 -0.63 2.85
CA ILE A 190 5.26 -0.70 4.31
C ILE A 190 4.73 -2.08 4.71
N TYR A 191 3.69 -2.58 4.04
CA TYR A 191 3.09 -3.88 4.32
C TYR A 191 4.11 -5.01 4.20
N TYR A 192 4.84 -5.08 3.07
CA TYR A 192 5.83 -6.14 2.87
C TYR A 192 6.99 -6.07 3.86
N LEU A 193 7.41 -4.86 4.28
CA LEU A 193 8.41 -4.71 5.33
C LEU A 193 7.93 -5.31 6.65
N TYR A 194 6.70 -5.03 7.08
CA TYR A 194 6.16 -5.60 8.32
C TYR A 194 5.83 -7.09 8.20
N LYS A 195 5.41 -7.57 7.02
CA LYS A 195 5.27 -9.00 6.75
C LYS A 195 6.61 -9.72 6.88
N GLU A 196 7.66 -9.22 6.24
CA GLU A 196 9.01 -9.79 6.33
C GLU A 196 9.59 -9.67 7.75
N TYR A 197 9.24 -8.61 8.49
CA TYR A 197 9.54 -8.52 9.92
C TYR A 197 8.87 -9.67 10.70
N GLY A 198 7.58 -9.90 10.48
CA GLY A 198 6.84 -10.99 11.13
C GLY A 198 7.43 -12.36 10.80
N GLU A 199 7.83 -12.56 9.54
CA GLU A 199 8.52 -13.78 9.08
C GLU A 199 9.91 -13.95 9.70
N SER A 200 10.65 -12.85 9.90
CA SER A 200 12.04 -12.88 10.38
C SER A 200 12.15 -12.99 11.91
N TYR A 201 11.25 -12.35 12.66
CA TYR A 201 11.40 -12.17 14.11
C TYR A 201 10.20 -12.63 14.94
N GLU A 202 9.06 -12.93 14.31
CA GLU A 202 7.82 -13.32 15.00
C GLU A 202 7.24 -14.62 14.43
N ALA A 203 8.09 -15.49 13.89
CA ALA A 203 7.67 -16.74 13.28
C ALA A 203 6.98 -17.67 14.32
N PRO A 204 5.88 -18.35 13.96
CA PRO A 204 5.23 -18.34 12.65
C PRO A 204 4.40 -17.06 12.38
N TYR A 205 4.53 -16.49 11.17
CA TYR A 205 3.74 -15.33 10.76
C TYR A 205 2.27 -15.72 10.49
N ASP A 206 1.33 -14.96 11.05
CA ASP A 206 -0.10 -15.27 11.09
C ASP A 206 -0.98 -14.30 10.29
N GLY A 207 -0.40 -13.34 9.56
CA GLY A 207 -1.16 -12.33 8.83
C GLY A 207 -1.58 -11.11 9.65
N LYS A 208 -1.06 -10.91 10.87
CA LYS A 208 -1.45 -9.78 11.75
C LYS A 208 -1.26 -8.39 11.15
N TYR A 209 -0.44 -8.24 10.09
CA TYR A 209 -0.19 -6.96 9.42
C TYR A 209 -1.01 -6.76 8.14
N ASP A 210 -1.82 -7.74 7.73
CA ASP A 210 -2.56 -7.72 6.45
C ASP A 210 -3.53 -6.52 6.36
N ASN A 211 -4.12 -6.13 7.50
CA ASN A 211 -5.01 -4.96 7.57
C ASN A 211 -4.34 -3.61 7.24
N LEU A 212 -3.00 -3.53 7.16
CA LEU A 212 -2.33 -2.35 6.58
C LEU A 212 -2.80 -2.07 5.15
N LEU A 213 -3.22 -3.10 4.42
CA LEU A 213 -3.75 -3.00 3.06
C LEU A 213 -5.28 -2.77 3.01
N PHE A 214 -5.97 -2.55 4.13
CA PHE A 214 -7.44 -2.39 4.18
C PHE A 214 -7.98 -1.36 3.16
N TYR A 215 -7.55 -0.09 3.28
CA TYR A 215 -7.94 0.95 2.33
C TYR A 215 -7.42 0.68 0.92
N TYR A 216 -6.23 0.09 0.82
CA TYR A 216 -5.60 -0.19 -0.46
C TYR A 216 -6.38 -1.21 -1.29
N LYS A 217 -6.79 -2.33 -0.68
CA LYS A 217 -7.69 -3.34 -1.26
C LYS A 217 -9.02 -2.71 -1.68
N PHE A 218 -9.62 -1.90 -0.81
CA PHE A 218 -10.88 -1.22 -1.13
C PHE A 218 -10.76 -0.33 -2.38
N PHE A 219 -9.73 0.52 -2.45
CA PHE A 219 -9.52 1.40 -3.61
C PHE A 219 -9.16 0.63 -4.88
N TYR A 220 -8.36 -0.43 -4.75
CA TYR A 220 -8.08 -1.36 -5.85
C TYR A 220 -9.39 -1.91 -6.42
N ASN A 221 -10.24 -2.50 -5.57
CA ASN A 221 -11.54 -3.06 -5.97
C ASN A 221 -12.48 -2.01 -6.56
N LEU A 222 -12.53 -0.82 -5.97
CA LEU A 222 -13.35 0.29 -6.48
C LEU A 222 -12.98 0.63 -7.94
N ILE A 223 -11.70 0.62 -8.25
CA ILE A 223 -11.19 0.95 -9.57
C ILE A 223 -11.40 -0.20 -10.55
N GLN A 224 -11.10 -1.45 -10.16
CA GLN A 224 -11.39 -2.63 -10.96
C GLN A 224 -12.88 -2.65 -11.37
N ASN A 225 -13.78 -2.47 -10.40
CA ASN A 225 -15.22 -2.43 -10.62
C ASN A 225 -15.65 -1.29 -11.55
N ALA A 226 -15.07 -0.10 -11.40
CA ALA A 226 -15.40 1.05 -12.26
C ALA A 226 -15.06 0.78 -13.73
N TYR A 227 -13.90 0.19 -14.00
CA TYR A 227 -13.48 -0.15 -15.37
C TYR A 227 -14.24 -1.35 -15.96
N GLN A 228 -14.52 -2.38 -15.15
CA GLN A 228 -15.33 -3.52 -15.60
C GLN A 228 -16.75 -3.10 -15.98
N LYS A 229 -17.37 -2.19 -15.22
CA LYS A 229 -18.71 -1.63 -15.53
C LYS A 229 -18.70 -0.72 -16.76
N ASN A 230 -17.62 0.03 -16.96
CA ASN A 230 -17.48 0.95 -18.10
C ASN A 230 -16.41 0.46 -19.08
N LYS A 231 -16.74 -0.56 -19.89
CA LYS A 231 -15.84 -1.12 -20.92
C LYS A 231 -15.37 -0.09 -21.97
N LYS A 232 -15.99 1.09 -22.05
CA LYS A 232 -15.56 2.21 -22.92
C LYS A 232 -14.50 3.10 -22.28
N ALA A 233 -14.28 2.99 -20.96
CA ALA A 233 -13.24 3.74 -20.26
C ALA A 233 -11.87 3.30 -20.81
N LYS A 234 -11.16 4.24 -21.45
CA LYS A 234 -9.83 4.00 -21.98
C LYS A 234 -8.78 4.32 -20.94
N PHE A 235 -7.77 3.46 -20.82
CA PHE A 235 -6.55 3.79 -20.11
C PHE A 235 -5.78 4.87 -20.85
N ASN A 236 -5.03 5.69 -20.11
CA ASN A 236 -3.93 6.41 -20.72
C ASN A 236 -3.01 5.36 -21.36
N TRP A 237 -2.71 5.49 -22.66
CA TRP A 237 -1.86 4.56 -23.41
C TRP A 237 -0.49 4.32 -22.76
N ARG A 238 -0.06 5.23 -21.89
CA ARG A 238 1.19 5.14 -21.13
C ARG A 238 1.15 4.10 -20.02
N HIS A 239 0.00 3.59 -19.58
CA HIS A 239 -0.04 2.51 -18.57
C HIS A 239 0.72 1.29 -19.08
N GLN A 240 1.88 1.00 -18.46
CA GLN A 240 2.76 -0.09 -18.89
C GLN A 240 2.19 -1.47 -18.54
N GLN A 241 1.38 -1.57 -17.49
CA GLN A 241 0.66 -2.80 -17.12
C GLN A 241 -0.57 -2.97 -18.00
N LYS A 242 -0.40 -3.66 -19.13
CA LYS A 242 -1.49 -3.96 -20.08
C LYS A 242 -2.57 -4.88 -19.49
N ASP A 243 -2.26 -5.60 -18.42
CA ASP A 243 -3.11 -6.57 -17.72
C ASP A 243 -3.57 -6.11 -16.32
N TYR A 244 -3.43 -4.81 -15.99
CA TYR A 244 -3.82 -4.29 -14.68
C TYR A 244 -5.32 -4.48 -14.38
N ILE A 245 -6.21 -4.14 -15.32
CA ILE A 245 -7.63 -4.44 -15.17
C ILE A 245 -7.88 -5.90 -15.49
N LYS A 246 -8.50 -6.58 -14.54
CA LYS A 246 -8.90 -7.98 -14.66
C LYS A 246 -10.27 -8.03 -15.31
N TYR A 247 -10.32 -8.11 -16.63
CA TYR A 247 -11.55 -8.38 -17.37
C TYR A 247 -11.81 -9.89 -17.40
N ASP A 248 -13.06 -10.30 -17.25
CA ASP A 248 -13.44 -11.70 -17.41
C ASP A 248 -13.28 -12.14 -18.88
N GLU A 249 -12.43 -13.16 -19.11
CA GLU A 249 -12.16 -13.68 -20.45
C GLU A 249 -13.37 -14.39 -21.08
N SER A 250 -14.40 -14.69 -20.30
CA SER A 250 -15.66 -15.30 -20.78
C SER A 250 -16.45 -14.43 -21.77
N THR A 251 -16.07 -13.15 -21.95
CA THR A 251 -16.71 -12.21 -22.89
C THR A 251 -15.85 -11.83 -24.11
N LYS A 252 -14.71 -12.50 -24.36
CA LYS A 252 -14.06 -12.43 -25.68
C LYS A 252 -14.98 -13.15 -26.68
N GLY A 253 -15.77 -12.36 -27.42
CA GLY A 253 -16.71 -12.85 -28.41
C GLY A 253 -16.06 -13.87 -29.34
N LYS A 254 -16.82 -14.91 -29.68
CA LYS A 254 -16.55 -15.76 -30.83
C LYS A 254 -16.18 -14.84 -32.00
N VAL A 255 -14.92 -14.85 -32.40
CA VAL A 255 -14.56 -14.38 -33.73
C VAL A 255 -15.20 -15.38 -34.67
N ASP A 256 -16.26 -14.95 -35.32
CA ASP A 256 -16.93 -15.73 -36.35
C ASP A 256 -15.92 -15.94 -37.49
N SER A 257 -15.34 -17.13 -37.55
CA SER A 257 -14.57 -17.57 -38.71
C SER A 257 -15.58 -18.02 -39.77
N SER A 258 -16.26 -17.06 -40.38
CA SER A 258 -17.03 -17.25 -41.60
C SER A 258 -16.96 -15.98 -42.45
N ILE A 259 -16.03 -16.04 -43.42
CA ILE A 259 -16.05 -15.56 -44.81
C ILE A 259 -14.61 -15.34 -45.26
#